data_AF-A0A7V9G079-F1
#
_entry.id   AF-A0A7V9G079-F1
#
_cell.length_a   1.000
_cell.length_b   1.000
_cell.length_c   1.000
_cell.angle_alpha   90.00
_cell.angle_beta   90.00
_cell.angle_gamma   90.00
#
_symmetry.space_group_name_H-M   'P 1'
#
loop_
_entity.id
_entity.type
_entity.pdbx_description
1 polymer ?
#
loop_
_entity_poly.entity_id
_entity_poly.type
_entity_poly.pdbx_seq_one_letter_code
_entity_poly.pdbx_strand_id
1 'polypeptide(L)' 'MELVHTCYRITDIDSSVAFYRALGFEERRRMPIRDEAINVFMGLPGDADRLELTYN' A
#
# COMPACT_ATOMS: atom_id res chain seq x y z
N MET A 1 -18.44 12.64 0.53
CA MET A 1 -17.97 11.29 0.88
C MET A 1 -16.57 11.17 0.30
N GLU A 2 -15.56 10.97 1.14
CA GLU A 2 -14.17 10.88 0.69
C GLU A 2 -13.76 9.41 0.59
N LEU A 3 -13.04 9.03 -0.46
CA LEU A 3 -12.42 7.71 -0.55
C LEU A 3 -11.29 7.64 0.48
N VAL A 4 -11.39 6.66 1.40
CA VAL A 4 -10.38 6.47 2.44
C VAL A 4 -9.04 6.06 1.81
N HIS A 5 -9.05 5.00 1.00
CA HIS A 5 -7.91 4.56 0.20
C HIS A 5 -8.39 3.82 -1.06
N THR A 6 -7.52 3.72 -2.05
CA THR A 6 -7.65 2.79 -3.18
C THR A 6 -6.91 1.50 -2.84
N CYS A 7 -7.55 0.35 -3.03
CA CYS A 7 -6.97 -0.96 -2.74
C CYS A 7 -6.68 -1.73 -4.03
N TYR A 8 -5.45 -2.23 -4.18
CA TYR A 8 -5.06 -3.12 -5.26
C TYR A 8 -4.53 -4.44 -4.73
N ARG A 9 -4.89 -5.51 -5.44
CA ARG A 9 -4.27 -6.83 -5.27
C ARG A 9 -2.96 -6.87 -6.05
N ILE A 10 -1.89 -7.28 -5.40
CA ILE A 10 -0.54 -7.35 -5.99
C ILE A 10 0.06 -8.75 -5.83
N THR A 11 1.00 -9.08 -6.71
CA THR A 11 1.67 -10.40 -6.74
C THR A 11 3.10 -10.36 -6.20
N ASP A 12 3.66 -9.17 -5.98
CA ASP A 12 5.00 -8.98 -5.41
C ASP A 12 5.06 -7.65 -4.65
N ILE A 13 5.40 -7.71 -3.36
CA ILE A 13 5.39 -6.53 -2.49
C ILE A 13 6.49 -5.55 -2.87
N ASP A 14 7.72 -6.04 -3.04
CA ASP A 14 8.88 -5.16 -3.18
C ASP A 14 8.87 -4.42 -4.51
N SER A 15 8.48 -5.08 -5.61
CA SER A 15 8.31 -4.45 -6.92
C SER A 15 7.19 -3.41 -6.91
N SER A 16 6.06 -3.73 -6.28
CA SER A 16 4.92 -2.81 -6.19
C SER A 16 5.26 -1.58 -5.36
N VAL A 17 5.87 -1.78 -4.19
CA VAL A 17 6.33 -0.68 -3.33
C VAL A 17 7.38 0.17 -4.03
N ALA A 18 8.35 -0.43 -4.73
CA ALA A 18 9.36 0.30 -5.48
C ALA A 18 8.75 1.17 -6.58
N PHE A 19 7.77 0.64 -7.32
CA PHE A 19 7.03 1.39 -8.33
C PHE A 19 6.35 2.63 -7.73
N TYR A 20 5.59 2.47 -6.64
CA TYR A 20 4.88 3.60 -6.02
C TYR A 20 5.83 4.59 -5.33
N ARG A 21 6.96 4.14 -4.78
CA ARG A 21 8.02 5.03 -4.29
C ARG A 21 8.60 5.90 -5.40
N ALA A 22 8.80 5.34 -6.59
CA ALA A 22 9.25 6.12 -7.76
C ALA A 22 8.23 7.20 -8.18
N LEU A 23 6.95 7.02 -7.83
CA LEU A 23 5.89 8.00 -8.02
C LEU A 23 5.74 8.99 -6.84
N GLY A 24 6.60 8.89 -5.82
CA GLY A 24 6.60 9.79 -4.66
C GLY A 24 5.78 9.31 -3.47
N PHE A 25 5.25 8.08 -3.48
CA PHE A 25 4.59 7.52 -2.30
C PHE A 25 5.61 7.06 -1.26
N GLU A 26 5.22 7.20 0.00
CA GLU A 26 5.95 6.69 1.15
C GLU A 26 5.20 5.49 1.73
N GLU A 27 5.93 4.42 2.00
CA GLU A 27 5.37 3.29 2.74
C GLU A 27 5.19 3.69 4.21
N ARG A 28 3.98 3.51 4.74
CA ARG A 28 3.60 3.93 6.10
C ARG A 28 3.52 2.76 7.07
N ARG A 29 2.93 1.64 6.62
CA ARG A 29 2.71 0.45 7.44
C ARG A 29 2.65 -0.81 6.57
N ARG A 30 3.28 -1.89 7.02
CA ARG A 30 3.00 -3.26 6.57
C ARG A 30 2.26 -3.99 7.69
N MET A 31 1.19 -4.69 7.34
CA MET A 31 0.35 -5.41 8.29
C MET A 31 0.04 -6.81 7.76
N PRO A 32 0.59 -7.88 8.39
CA PRO A 32 0.16 -9.23 8.06
C PRO A 32 -1.29 -9.47 8.54
N ILE A 33 -2.03 -10.23 7.74
CA ILE A 33 -3.39 -10.69 8.03
C ILE A 33 -3.33 -12.20 8.18
N ARG A 34 -3.06 -12.65 9.41
CA ARG A 34 -2.77 -14.06 9.71
C ARG A 34 -1.71 -14.60 8.73
N ASP A 35 -1.94 -15.78 8.19
CA ASP A 35 -1.14 -16.41 7.14
C ASP A 35 -1.77 -16.23 5.74
N GLU A 36 -2.81 -15.41 5.63
CA GLU A 36 -3.63 -15.30 4.42
C GLU A 36 -3.16 -14.17 3.50
N ALA A 37 -2.70 -13.04 4.04
CA ALA A 37 -2.34 -11.88 3.25
C ALA A 37 -1.39 -10.92 3.98
N ILE A 38 -0.82 -9.97 3.24
CA ILE A 38 -0.09 -8.81 3.78
C ILE A 38 -0.66 -7.55 3.15
N ASN A 39 -1.08 -6.59 3.96
CA ASN A 39 -1.45 -5.26 3.51
C ASN A 39 -0.30 -4.28 3.69
N VAL A 40 0.00 -3.51 2.64
CA VAL A 40 0.97 -2.40 2.67
C VAL A 40 0.23 -1.11 2.41
N PHE A 41 0.27 -0.19 3.38
CA PHE A 41 -0.33 1.14 3.27
C PHE A 41 0.73 2.14 2.81
N MET A 42 0.40 2.93 1.79
CA MET A 42 1.25 3.97 1.25
C MET A 42 0.48 5.29 1.10
N GLY A 43 1.19 6.40 1.22
CA GLY A 43 0.62 7.74 1.06
C GLY A 43 1.66 8.74 0.57
N LEU A 44 1.21 9.85 -0.02
CA LEU A 44 2.10 10.95 -0.38
C LEU A 44 2.58 11.70 0.88
N PRO A 45 3.68 12.46 0.81
CA PRO A 45 4.12 13.32 1.90
C PRO A 45 3.02 14.30 2.32
N GLY A 46 2.62 14.27 3.60
CA GLY A 46 1.58 15.16 4.15
C GLY A 46 0.13 14.75 3.83
N ASP A 47 -0.09 13.62 3.16
CA ASP A 47 -1.42 13.05 2.91
C ASP A 47 -1.66 11.80 3.79
N ALA A 48 -2.91 11.35 3.85
CA ALA A 48 -3.31 10.12 4.54
C ALA A 48 -2.83 8.85 3.81
N ASP A 49 -3.11 7.68 4.39
CA ASP A 49 -2.93 6.38 3.74
C ASP A 49 -3.89 6.29 2.53
N ARG A 50 -3.45 6.73 1.35
CA ARG A 50 -4.27 6.78 0.12
C ARG A 50 -4.27 5.47 -0.67
N LEU A 51 -3.27 4.63 -0.47
CA LEU A 51 -3.07 3.40 -1.22
C LEU A 51 -2.90 2.21 -0.27
N GLU A 52 -3.65 1.15 -0.52
CA GLU A 52 -3.53 -0.15 0.14
C GLU A 52 -3.12 -1.19 -0.92
N LEU A 53 -2.00 -1.86 -0.71
CA LEU A 53 -1.55 -2.97 -1.53
C LEU A 53 -1.72 -4.26 -0.74
N THR A 54 -2.68 -5.09 -1.13
CA THR A 54 -2.87 -6.41 -0.54
C THR A 54 -2.10 -7.44 -1.35
N TYR A 55 -1.23 -8.19 -0.70
CA TYR A 55 -0.54 -9.36 -1.25
C TYR A 55 -1.14 -10.64 -0.66
N ASN A 56 -1.53 -11.59 -1.51
CA ASN A 56 -1.92 -12.94 -1.11
C ASN A 56 -1.75 -13.96 -2.24
#